data_AF-Q0GAU1-F1
#
_entry.id   AF-Q0GAU1-F1
#
_cell.length_a   1.000
_cell.length_b   1.000
_cell.length_c   1.000
_cell.angle_alpha   90.00
_cell.angle_beta   90.00
_cell.angle_gamma   90.00
#
_symmetry.space_group_name_H-M   'P 1'
#
loop_
_entity.id
_entity.type
_entity.pdbx_description
1 polymer ?
#
loop_
_entity_poly.entity_id
_entity_poly.type
_entity_poly.pdbx_seq_one_letter_code
_entity_poly.pdbx_strand_id
1 'polypeptide(L)'
;MRTTALLILLVVLASTGEALQCNTLDGGTEECPPGNDEACIRSKSIDLEVMGCATQRFCDALGAALTEEGSDDLFLCCTGDLCN
;
A
#
# COMPACT_ATOMS: atom_id res chain seq x y z
N MET A 1 24.15 -17.42 -29.23
CA MET A 1 23.08 -18.22 -28.59
C MET A 1 23.12 -18.23 -27.05
N ARG A 2 24.11 -17.60 -26.38
CA ARG A 2 24.19 -17.57 -24.90
C ARG A 2 23.38 -16.45 -24.22
N THR A 3 23.01 -15.40 -24.96
CA THR A 3 22.41 -14.17 -24.38
C THR A 3 20.92 -14.30 -24.10
N THR A 4 20.21 -15.15 -24.85
CA THR A 4 18.75 -15.29 -24.73
C THR A 4 18.33 -15.93 -23.41
N ALA A 5 19.12 -16.86 -22.87
CA ALA A 5 18.81 -17.53 -21.59
C ALA A 5 18.92 -16.61 -20.37
N LEU A 6 19.86 -15.65 -20.39
CA LEU A 6 20.07 -14.68 -19.32
C LEU A 6 18.92 -13.67 -19.22
N LEU A 7 18.38 -13.24 -20.36
CA LEU A 7 17.25 -12.33 -20.41
C LEU A 7 15.99 -12.97 -19.82
N ILE A 8 15.75 -14.25 -20.08
CA ILE A 8 14.59 -14.98 -19.56
C ILE A 8 14.69 -15.11 -18.03
N LEU A 9 15.87 -15.40 -17.49
CA LEU A 9 16.11 -15.45 -16.05
C LEU A 9 15.86 -14.12 -15.35
N LEU A 10 16.31 -13.00 -15.92
CA LEU A 10 16.08 -11.66 -15.36
C LEU A 10 14.60 -11.27 -15.34
N VAL A 11 13.83 -11.66 -16.35
CA VAL A 11 12.39 -11.40 -16.41
C VAL A 11 11.64 -12.20 -15.33
N VAL A 12 12.09 -13.41 -15.01
CA VAL A 12 11.47 -14.22 -13.95
C VAL A 12 11.78 -13.66 -12.56
N LEU A 13 13.00 -13.18 -12.30
CA LEU A 13 13.35 -12.58 -11.01
C LEU A 13 12.70 -11.20 -10.78
N ALA A 14 12.50 -10.40 -11.83
CA ALA A 14 11.79 -9.13 -11.73
C ALA A 14 10.26 -9.30 -11.60
N SER A 15 9.73 -10.49 -11.90
CA SER A 15 8.28 -10.77 -11.85
C SER A 15 7.83 -11.35 -10.51
N THR A 16 8.75 -11.75 -9.62
CA THR A 16 8.43 -11.94 -8.19
C THR A 16 8.59 -10.58 -7.52
N GLY A 17 7.70 -9.65 -7.81
CA GLY A 17 7.62 -8.41 -7.03
C GLY A 17 7.40 -8.78 -5.57
N GLU A 18 8.26 -8.29 -4.68
CA GLU A 18 8.02 -8.40 -3.24
C GLU A 18 6.67 -7.75 -2.94
N ALA A 19 5.83 -8.45 -2.19
CA ALA A 19 4.52 -7.93 -1.81
C ALA A 19 4.71 -6.71 -0.91
N LEU A 20 3.93 -5.66 -1.18
CA LEU A 20 3.99 -4.41 -0.43
C LEU A 20 3.85 -4.68 1.08
N GLN A 21 4.74 -4.14 1.90
CA GLN A 21 4.58 -4.19 3.35
C GLN A 21 4.03 -2.86 3.89
N CYS A 22 3.10 -2.92 4.84
CA CYS A 22 2.55 -1.73 5.51
C CYS A 22 2.64 -1.85 7.03
N ASN A 23 2.69 -0.71 7.72
CA ASN A 23 2.57 -0.67 9.17
C ASN A 23 1.13 -0.99 9.60
N THR A 24 1.00 -1.62 10.77
CA THR A 24 -0.28 -1.98 11.40
C THR A 24 -0.45 -1.25 12.73
N LEU A 25 -1.68 -1.15 13.22
CA LEU A 25 -2.01 -0.44 14.48
C LEU A 25 -1.30 -1.02 15.72
N ASP A 26 -0.94 -2.30 15.72
CA ASP A 26 -0.23 -2.95 16.84
C ASP A 26 1.27 -2.61 16.88
N GLY A 27 1.75 -1.77 15.94
CA GLY A 27 3.17 -1.46 15.76
C GLY A 27 3.94 -2.55 15.02
N GLY A 28 3.23 -3.55 14.49
CA GLY A 28 3.77 -4.57 13.60
C GLY A 28 3.71 -4.16 12.14
N THR A 29 4.07 -5.10 11.26
CA THR A 29 3.97 -4.95 9.81
C THR A 29 3.14 -6.09 9.24
N GLU A 30 2.44 -5.82 8.14
CA GLU A 30 1.72 -6.84 7.37
C GLU A 30 2.21 -6.86 5.93
N GLU A 31 2.13 -8.03 5.32
CA GLU A 31 2.39 -8.22 3.89
C GLU A 31 1.04 -8.11 3.16
N CYS A 32 0.92 -7.19 2.22
CA CYS A 32 -0.36 -6.88 1.59
C CYS A 32 -0.78 -8.01 0.64
N PRO A 33 -2.02 -8.52 0.79
CA PRO A 33 -2.52 -9.56 -0.09
C PRO A 33 -2.76 -8.99 -1.49
N PRO A 34 -2.67 -9.83 -2.54
CA PRO A 34 -2.94 -9.41 -3.91
C PRO A 34 -4.35 -8.83 -4.04
N GLY A 35 -4.45 -7.66 -4.68
CA GLY A 35 -5.68 -6.89 -4.80
C GLY A 35 -5.94 -5.94 -3.62
N ASN A 36 -5.00 -5.84 -2.67
CA ASN A 36 -4.93 -4.80 -1.63
C ASN A 36 -3.48 -4.31 -1.42
N ASP A 37 -2.60 -4.59 -2.38
CA ASP A 37 -1.15 -4.37 -2.39
C ASP A 37 -0.74 -3.10 -3.16
N GLU A 38 -1.70 -2.20 -3.38
CA GLU A 38 -1.49 -0.99 -4.17
C GLU A 38 -1.02 0.19 -3.30
N ALA A 39 -1.48 0.29 -2.06
CA ALA A 39 -1.16 1.39 -1.16
C ALA A 39 -1.18 0.96 0.31
N CYS A 40 -0.47 1.72 1.13
CA CYS A 40 -0.64 1.71 2.58
C CYS A 40 -1.53 2.89 2.99
N ILE A 41 -2.37 2.68 3.99
CA ILE A 41 -3.27 3.68 4.57
C ILE A 41 -2.94 3.92 6.04
N ARG A 42 -3.05 5.17 6.47
CA ARG A 42 -3.21 5.55 7.87
C ARG A 42 -4.29 6.63 7.97
N SER A 43 -5.31 6.40 8.78
CA SER A 43 -6.39 7.35 9.04
C SER A 43 -6.69 7.37 10.52
N LYS A 44 -6.78 8.55 11.12
CA LYS A 44 -7.08 8.70 12.55
C LYS A 44 -8.22 9.68 12.79
N SER A 45 -9.38 9.14 13.17
CA SER A 45 -10.52 9.92 13.64
C SER A 45 -10.69 9.78 15.16
N ILE A 46 -11.62 10.55 15.74
CA ILE A 46 -11.94 10.47 17.19
C ILE A 46 -12.47 9.08 17.56
N ASP A 47 -13.21 8.46 16.66
CA ASP A 47 -13.92 7.19 16.90
C ASP A 47 -13.19 5.96 16.34
N LEU A 48 -12.35 6.14 15.32
CA LEU A 48 -11.72 5.05 14.58
C LEU A 48 -10.31 5.41 14.11
N GLU A 49 -9.36 4.50 14.34
CA GLU A 49 -8.03 4.51 13.70
C GLU A 49 -7.93 3.30 12.76
N VAL A 50 -7.46 3.53 11.55
CA VAL A 50 -7.22 2.51 10.52
C VAL A 50 -5.79 2.64 10.04
N MET A 51 -5.04 1.56 10.04
CA MET A 51 -3.65 1.52 9.56
C MET A 51 -3.36 0.14 8.98
N GLY A 52 -2.89 0.09 7.73
CA GLY A 52 -2.60 -1.17 7.05
C GLY A 52 -2.60 -1.06 5.53
N CYS A 53 -2.85 -2.18 4.87
CA CYS A 53 -2.97 -2.29 3.41
C CYS A 53 -4.31 -1.74 2.88
N ALA A 54 -4.26 -1.08 1.72
CA ALA A 54 -5.44 -0.57 1.03
C ALA A 54 -5.31 -0.63 -0.50
N THR A 55 -6.45 -0.76 -1.18
CA THR A 55 -6.52 -0.47 -2.61
C THR A 55 -6.38 1.03 -2.86
N GLN A 56 -5.81 1.40 -4.01
CA GLN A 56 -5.74 2.81 -4.39
C GLN A 56 -7.15 3.43 -4.48
N ARG A 57 -8.11 2.67 -5.00
CA ARG A 57 -9.52 3.09 -5.09
C ARG A 57 -10.11 3.44 -3.72
N PHE A 58 -9.81 2.64 -2.69
CA PHE A 58 -10.30 2.91 -1.34
C PHE A 58 -9.66 4.18 -0.78
N CYS A 59 -8.35 4.34 -0.96
CA CYS A 59 -7.63 5.56 -0.59
C CYS A 59 -8.24 6.81 -1.25
N ASP A 60 -8.48 6.77 -2.56
CA ASP A 60 -9.03 7.90 -3.30
C ASP A 60 -10.43 8.28 -2.81
N ALA A 61 -11.29 7.27 -2.57
CA ALA A 61 -12.66 7.49 -2.11
C ALA A 61 -12.70 8.06 -0.68
N LEU A 62 -11.90 7.51 0.23
CA LEU A 62 -11.84 8.00 1.61
C LEU A 62 -11.19 9.38 1.70
N GLY A 63 -10.10 9.61 0.96
CA GLY A 63 -9.45 10.90 0.87
C GLY A 63 -10.40 11.99 0.38
N ALA A 64 -11.16 11.72 -0.69
CA ALA A 64 -12.18 12.67 -1.18
C ALA A 64 -13.24 13.00 -0.13
N ALA A 65 -13.78 11.98 0.56
CA ALA A 65 -14.77 12.19 1.62
C ALA A 65 -14.20 13.05 2.77
N LEU A 66 -12.98 12.75 3.23
CA LEU A 66 -12.34 13.49 4.31
C LEU A 66 -11.98 14.93 3.91
N THR A 67 -11.59 15.16 2.65
CA THR A 67 -11.41 16.52 2.12
C THR A 67 -12.71 17.32 2.13
N GLU A 68 -13.84 16.72 1.75
CA GLU A 68 -15.15 17.38 1.84
C GLU A 68 -15.53 17.71 3.30
N GLU A 69 -15.13 16.87 4.25
CA GLU A 69 -15.31 17.08 5.69
C GLU A 69 -14.25 18.00 6.33
N GLY A 70 -13.26 18.48 5.55
CA GLY A 70 -12.16 19.32 6.05
C GLY A 70 -11.26 18.62 7.07
N SER A 71 -11.12 17.31 6.95
CA SER A 71 -10.39 16.42 7.85
C SER A 71 -9.27 15.64 7.15
N ASP A 72 -8.81 16.10 5.99
CA ASP A 72 -7.78 15.45 5.17
C ASP A 72 -6.41 15.36 5.86
N ASP A 73 -6.09 16.27 6.79
CA ASP A 73 -4.87 16.21 7.62
C ASP A 73 -4.76 14.93 8.48
N LEU A 74 -5.88 14.23 8.69
CA LEU A 74 -5.95 13.02 9.51
C LEU A 74 -5.76 11.72 8.70
N PHE A 75 -5.52 11.85 7.39
CA PHE A 75 -5.46 10.75 6.44
C PHE A 75 -4.18 10.79 5.60
N LEU A 76 -3.57 9.62 5.44
CA LEU A 76 -2.40 9.38 4.61
C LEU A 76 -2.64 8.12 3.80
N CYS A 77 -2.43 8.22 2.49
CA CYS A 77 -2.17 7.06 1.65
C CYS A 77 -0.88 7.26 0.87
N CYS A 78 -0.10 6.19 0.77
CA CYS A 78 1.21 6.21 0.14
C CYS A 78 1.53 4.86 -0.49
N THR A 79 2.42 4.88 -1.48
CA THR A 79 2.89 3.70 -2.19
C THR A 79 4.34 3.42 -1.80
N GLY A 80 4.64 2.19 -1.39
CA GLY A 80 5.97 1.76 -0.98
C GLY A 80 6.00 1.24 0.45
N ASP A 81 7.02 0.45 0.77
CA ASP A 81 7.06 -0.28 2.02
C ASP A 81 7.08 0.62 3.26
N LEU A 82 6.22 0.27 4.22
CA LEU A 82 6.12 0.84 5.57
C LEU A 82 5.95 2.36 5.59
N CYS A 83 5.32 2.91 4.56
CA CYS A 83 5.22 4.36 4.37
C CYS A 83 4.13 5.04 5.21
N ASN A 84 3.18 4.26 5.74
CA ASN A 84 1.98 4.73 6.45
C ASN A 84 2.16 4.89 7.96
#